data_AF-A0AAU2CIB6-F1
#
_entry.id   AF-A0AAU2CIB6-F1
#
_cell.length_a   1.000
_cell.length_b   1.000
_cell.length_c   1.000
_cell.angle_alpha   90.00
_cell.angle_beta   90.00
_cell.angle_gamma   90.00
#
_symmetry.space_group_name_H-M   'P 1'
#
loop_
_entity.id
_entity.type
_entity.pdbx_description
1 polymer ?
#
loop_
_entity_poly.entity_id
_entity_poly.type
_entity_poly.pdbx_seq_one_letter_code
_entity_poly.pdbx_strand_id
1 'polypeptide(L)'
;MPKTKRGYKWVDRAMRELDPETEYEQIIRLMGDYQLNATVLDLVVSASTIHNIVHPRGSETLAHTGKIVSRRDKRAEDGYEFFWTWFANGPSSDVVKESVARLNRMHLGIARQLPGNFSYNEDFVFTLCQLGVFNHRLQKLLGLPGMPDHLKIAFHHWMRDMSALFVGEHGPVTGFPEDFDAMLAFVEDYESQPYEHSENGLIVSEGIIQGFVERNFPKRLWPFGRAMVLTTVPEPIRRLHHLPDPNRSLAASARLLLKTQMRLQKFLPDPREGASEKYFRERAALMEKRKAERLAAHGVAAAELSEEGTSGGGLCPVPHTDRTAS
;
A
#
# COMPACT_ATOMS: atom_id res chain seq x y z
N MET A 1 -10.58 18.99 15.73
CA MET A 1 -11.58 19.94 15.18
C MET A 1 -12.88 19.82 15.98
N PRO A 2 -13.53 20.94 16.35
CA PRO A 2 -14.79 20.91 17.08
C PRO A 2 -15.88 20.20 16.26
N LYS A 3 -16.76 19.45 16.94
CA LYS A 3 -17.91 18.75 16.34
C LYS A 3 -19.01 19.75 15.93
N THR A 4 -18.72 20.64 14.98
CA THR A 4 -19.80 21.34 14.26
C THR A 4 -20.61 20.30 13.48
N LYS A 5 -21.93 20.48 13.40
CA LYS A 5 -22.80 19.58 12.64
C LYS A 5 -22.37 19.60 11.16
N ARG A 6 -21.61 18.60 10.76
CA ARG A 6 -21.17 18.36 9.38
C ARG A 6 -22.41 18.07 8.52
N GLY A 7 -22.76 19.00 7.63
CA GLY A 7 -23.91 18.88 6.73
C GLY A 7 -23.70 17.85 5.62
N TYR A 8 -24.73 17.63 4.80
CA TYR A 8 -24.61 16.84 3.57
C TYR A 8 -23.56 17.47 2.65
N LYS A 9 -22.63 16.65 2.14
CA LYS A 9 -21.55 17.09 1.23
C LYS A 9 -20.67 18.20 1.79
N TRP A 10 -20.38 18.15 3.09
CA TRP A 10 -19.50 19.11 3.73
C TRP A 10 -18.04 18.97 3.28
N VAL A 11 -17.59 17.76 2.93
CA VAL A 11 -16.19 17.52 2.50
C VAL A 11 -15.92 18.23 1.18
N ASP A 12 -16.79 18.03 0.19
CA ASP A 12 -16.66 18.67 -1.12
C ASP A 12 -16.75 20.20 -1.01
N ARG A 13 -17.50 20.73 -0.03
CA ARG A 13 -17.56 22.17 0.24
C ARG A 13 -16.24 22.66 0.86
N ALA A 14 -15.79 22.00 1.93
CA ALA A 14 -14.56 22.36 2.62
C ALA A 14 -13.36 22.32 1.65
N MET A 15 -13.23 21.29 0.82
CA MET A 15 -12.14 21.22 -0.16
C MET A 15 -12.18 22.33 -1.22
N ARG A 16 -13.37 22.87 -1.56
CA ARG A 16 -13.50 23.99 -2.50
C ARG A 16 -13.18 25.35 -1.88
N GLU A 17 -13.25 25.45 -0.55
CA GLU A 17 -12.95 26.68 0.19
C GLU A 17 -11.45 26.82 0.50
N LEU A 18 -10.69 25.72 0.41
CA LEU A 18 -9.24 25.69 0.62
C LEU A 18 -8.48 26.11 -0.64
N ASP A 19 -7.38 26.83 -0.45
CA ASP A 19 -6.47 27.19 -1.54
C ASP A 19 -5.56 25.99 -1.90
N PRO A 20 -5.62 25.43 -3.12
CA PRO A 20 -4.79 24.29 -3.49
C PRO A 20 -3.30 24.62 -3.58
N GLU A 21 -2.89 25.88 -3.63
CA GLU A 21 -1.48 26.27 -3.65
C GLU A 21 -0.83 26.21 -2.27
N THR A 22 -1.59 26.51 -1.21
CA THR A 22 -1.06 26.69 0.15
C THR A 22 -1.64 25.72 1.18
N GLU A 23 -2.84 25.20 0.94
CA GLU A 23 -3.59 24.32 1.85
C GLU A 23 -3.78 22.89 1.29
N TYR A 24 -2.96 22.51 0.31
CA TYR A 24 -3.02 21.21 -0.37
C TYR A 24 -3.00 20.00 0.58
N GLU A 25 -2.23 20.03 1.68
CA GLU A 25 -2.21 18.93 2.64
C GLU A 25 -3.59 18.66 3.25
N GLN A 26 -4.35 19.74 3.54
CA GLN A 26 -5.68 19.63 4.11
C GLN A 26 -6.69 19.13 3.06
N ILE A 27 -6.54 19.54 1.80
CA ILE A 27 -7.34 19.01 0.68
C ILE A 27 -7.11 17.50 0.51
N ILE A 28 -5.84 17.08 0.45
CA ILE A 28 -5.46 15.67 0.30
C ILE A 28 -5.90 14.84 1.51
N ARG A 29 -5.83 15.39 2.71
CA ARG A 29 -6.37 14.75 3.91
C ARG A 29 -7.88 14.52 3.82
N LEU A 30 -8.65 15.54 3.44
CA LEU A 30 -10.11 15.43 3.30
C LEU A 30 -10.50 14.41 2.23
N MET A 31 -9.81 14.42 1.09
CA MET A 31 -9.99 13.43 0.02
C MET A 31 -9.65 12.02 0.54
N GLY A 32 -8.49 11.85 1.17
CA GLY A 32 -8.03 10.55 1.68
C GLY A 32 -8.95 9.97 2.74
N ASP A 33 -9.38 10.79 3.71
CA ASP A 33 -10.22 10.33 4.81
C ASP A 33 -11.67 10.06 4.42
N TYR A 34 -12.25 10.84 3.51
CA TYR A 34 -13.70 10.80 3.29
C TYR A 34 -14.11 10.30 1.91
N GLN A 35 -13.19 10.21 0.95
CA GLN A 35 -13.48 9.74 -0.41
C GLN A 35 -12.83 8.40 -0.74
N LEU A 36 -11.76 8.00 -0.02
CA LEU A 36 -11.21 6.65 -0.10
C LEU A 36 -11.90 5.69 0.88
N ASN A 37 -11.93 4.42 0.51
CA ASN A 37 -12.25 3.32 1.42
C ASN A 37 -11.18 2.23 1.30
N ALA A 38 -11.15 1.29 2.24
CA ALA A 38 -10.11 0.26 2.32
C ALA A 38 -9.97 -0.55 1.03
N THR A 39 -11.07 -0.98 0.41
CA THR A 39 -11.05 -1.77 -0.84
C THR A 39 -10.56 -0.96 -2.04
N VAL A 40 -10.96 0.32 -2.14
CA VAL A 40 -10.48 1.21 -3.19
C VAL A 40 -8.99 1.50 -3.01
N LEU A 41 -8.54 1.78 -1.78
CA LEU A 41 -7.12 1.98 -1.51
C LEU A 41 -6.33 0.72 -1.84
N ASP A 42 -6.83 -0.46 -1.49
CA ASP A 42 -6.18 -1.73 -1.84
C ASP A 42 -6.08 -1.92 -3.36
N LEU A 43 -7.15 -1.61 -4.10
CA LEU A 43 -7.11 -1.65 -5.57
C LEU A 43 -6.08 -0.68 -6.14
N VAL A 44 -6.05 0.56 -5.66
CA VAL A 44 -5.10 1.61 -6.07
C VAL A 44 -3.67 1.17 -5.80
N VAL A 45 -3.38 0.70 -4.59
CA VAL A 45 -2.03 0.26 -4.18
C VAL A 45 -1.61 -0.98 -4.97
N SER A 46 -2.52 -1.94 -5.16
CA SER A 46 -2.26 -3.16 -5.93
C SER A 46 -1.92 -2.83 -7.38
N ALA A 47 -2.77 -2.05 -8.05
CA ALA A 47 -2.51 -1.63 -9.42
C ALA A 47 -1.23 -0.78 -9.52
N SER A 48 -1.07 0.24 -8.68
CA SER A 48 0.13 1.10 -8.70
C SER A 48 1.41 0.31 -8.46
N THR A 49 1.39 -0.72 -7.62
CA THR A 49 2.56 -1.58 -7.41
C THR A 49 2.92 -2.37 -8.68
N ILE A 50 1.94 -2.85 -9.45
CA ILE A 50 2.17 -3.52 -10.74
C ILE A 50 2.78 -2.55 -11.77
N HIS A 51 2.36 -1.29 -11.76
CA HIS A 51 3.00 -0.23 -12.55
C HIS A 51 4.45 0.03 -12.11
N ASN A 52 4.71 0.08 -10.80
CA ASN A 52 6.04 0.38 -10.23
C ASN A 52 7.11 -0.70 -10.48
N ILE A 53 6.72 -1.87 -10.98
CA ILE A 53 7.64 -2.97 -11.30
C ILE A 53 7.85 -3.19 -12.79
N VAL A 54 7.45 -2.26 -13.66
CA VAL A 54 7.74 -2.34 -15.11
C VAL A 54 9.23 -2.49 -15.38
N HIS A 55 10.10 -1.86 -14.58
CA HIS A 55 11.53 -2.13 -14.63
C HIS A 55 11.86 -3.39 -13.80
N PRO A 56 12.64 -4.36 -14.33
CA PRO A 56 13.07 -5.57 -13.62
C PRO A 56 13.59 -5.38 -12.18
N ARG A 57 14.39 -4.35 -11.88
CA ARG A 57 14.91 -4.04 -10.52
C ARG A 57 13.82 -3.84 -9.48
N GLY A 58 12.69 -3.24 -9.86
CA GLY A 58 11.53 -3.10 -8.98
C GLY A 58 10.94 -4.46 -8.61
N SER A 59 10.76 -5.33 -9.61
CA SER A 59 10.24 -6.69 -9.40
C SER A 59 11.20 -7.57 -8.58
N GLU A 60 12.50 -7.47 -8.82
CA GLU A 60 13.53 -8.21 -8.08
C GLU A 60 13.57 -7.79 -6.62
N THR A 61 13.53 -6.49 -6.34
CA THR A 61 13.46 -5.93 -4.98
C THR A 61 12.30 -6.51 -4.19
N LEU A 62 11.12 -6.58 -4.80
CA LEU A 62 9.93 -7.12 -4.15
C LEU A 62 9.98 -8.65 -4.00
N ALA A 63 10.47 -9.36 -5.02
CA ALA A 63 10.64 -10.81 -5.00
C ALA A 63 11.65 -11.26 -3.94
N HIS A 64 12.78 -10.55 -3.79
CA HIS A 64 13.84 -10.83 -2.82
C HIS A 64 13.33 -10.88 -1.38
N THR A 65 12.37 -10.02 -1.02
CA THR A 65 11.78 -10.06 0.32
C THR A 65 10.93 -11.31 0.57
N GLY A 66 10.45 -11.97 -0.49
CA GLY A 66 9.54 -13.11 -0.45
C GLY A 66 8.15 -12.82 0.16
N LYS A 67 7.92 -11.62 0.70
CA LYS A 67 6.72 -11.29 1.49
C LYS A 67 5.46 -11.21 0.62
N ILE A 68 5.61 -10.82 -0.65
CA ILE A 68 4.49 -10.76 -1.60
C ILE A 68 3.89 -12.14 -1.90
N VAL A 69 4.65 -13.21 -1.72
CA VAL A 69 4.14 -14.58 -1.91
C VAL A 69 3.78 -15.23 -0.57
N SER A 70 4.70 -15.17 0.39
CA SER A 70 4.60 -15.92 1.66
C SER A 70 3.84 -15.22 2.78
N ARG A 71 3.70 -13.88 2.74
CA ARG A 71 3.10 -13.06 3.80
C ARG A 71 2.27 -11.91 3.23
N ARG A 72 1.44 -12.22 2.23
CA ARG A 72 0.64 -11.27 1.43
C ARG A 72 -0.10 -10.25 2.29
N ASP A 73 -0.85 -10.72 3.28
CA ASP A 73 -1.63 -9.84 4.16
C ASP A 73 -0.74 -8.89 4.96
N LYS A 74 0.34 -9.41 5.56
CA LYS A 74 1.26 -8.56 6.33
C LYS A 74 1.93 -7.51 5.44
N ARG A 75 2.35 -7.88 4.23
CA ARG A 75 2.98 -6.95 3.28
C ARG A 75 2.01 -5.85 2.83
N ALA A 76 0.75 -6.19 2.67
CA ALA A 76 -0.31 -5.23 2.36
C ALA A 76 -0.58 -4.30 3.55
N GLU A 77 -0.75 -4.85 4.75
CA GLU A 77 -0.91 -4.08 6.00
C GLU A 77 0.24 -3.08 6.24
N ASP A 78 1.49 -3.48 5.98
CA ASP A 78 2.67 -2.61 6.09
C ASP A 78 2.58 -1.45 5.10
N GLY A 79 2.16 -1.72 3.86
CA GLY A 79 1.97 -0.70 2.83
C GLY A 79 0.88 0.31 3.19
N TYR A 80 -0.29 -0.17 3.65
CA TYR A 80 -1.39 0.73 4.00
C TYR A 80 -1.06 1.65 5.18
N GLU A 81 -0.24 1.18 6.12
CA GLU A 81 0.20 2.03 7.23
C GLU A 81 0.93 3.28 6.73
N PHE A 82 1.82 3.13 5.75
CA PHE A 82 2.48 4.27 5.11
C PHE A 82 1.46 5.22 4.49
N PHE A 83 0.61 4.70 3.60
CA PHE A 83 -0.37 5.53 2.90
C PHE A 83 -1.34 6.24 3.84
N TRP A 84 -1.93 5.54 4.82
CA TRP A 84 -2.83 6.16 5.78
C TRP A 84 -2.13 7.19 6.66
N THR A 85 -0.88 6.95 7.04
CA THR A 85 -0.09 7.92 7.80
C THR A 85 0.15 9.18 6.97
N TRP A 86 0.53 9.03 5.70
CA TRP A 86 0.84 10.15 4.82
C TRP A 86 -0.41 10.95 4.46
N PHE A 87 -1.51 10.29 4.06
CA PHE A 87 -2.76 10.98 3.75
C PHE A 87 -3.35 11.72 4.95
N ALA A 88 -3.25 11.15 6.17
CA ALA A 88 -3.83 11.77 7.35
C ALA A 88 -3.07 13.00 7.86
N ASN A 89 -1.78 13.13 7.54
CA ASN A 89 -0.89 14.09 8.20
C ASN A 89 -0.11 15.03 7.27
N GLY A 90 0.12 14.67 6.01
CA GLY A 90 0.83 15.51 5.05
C GLY A 90 2.37 15.54 5.20
N PRO A 91 3.12 15.90 4.14
CA PRO A 91 4.60 15.90 4.13
C PRO A 91 5.24 16.83 5.16
N SER A 92 4.57 17.92 5.55
CA SER A 92 5.08 18.86 6.56
C SER A 92 5.17 18.25 7.97
N SER A 93 4.39 17.21 8.25
CA SER A 93 4.27 16.58 9.56
C SER A 93 5.49 15.74 9.96
N ASP A 94 5.92 15.87 11.21
CA ASP A 94 7.02 15.07 11.77
C ASP A 94 6.71 13.56 11.77
N VAL A 95 5.44 13.18 11.93
CA VAL A 95 5.01 11.78 11.84
C VAL A 95 5.24 11.22 10.43
N VAL A 96 5.01 12.03 9.39
CA VAL A 96 5.26 11.63 8.00
C VAL A 96 6.75 11.59 7.71
N LYS A 97 7.52 12.59 8.16
CA LYS A 97 8.99 12.59 8.03
C LYS A 97 9.61 11.36 8.68
N GLU A 98 9.18 10.98 9.88
CA GLU A 98 9.66 9.76 10.56
C GLU A 98 9.25 8.49 9.79
N SER A 99 8.01 8.45 9.30
CA SER A 99 7.49 7.35 8.48
C SER A 99 8.30 7.18 7.19
N VAL A 100 8.58 8.25 6.44
CA VAL A 100 9.43 8.19 5.24
C VAL A 100 10.87 7.84 5.59
N ALA A 101 11.43 8.37 6.68
CA ALA A 101 12.77 7.99 7.13
C ALA A 101 12.87 6.48 7.44
N ARG A 102 11.81 5.89 8.02
CA ARG A 102 11.71 4.44 8.23
C ARG A 102 11.70 3.69 6.89
N LEU A 103 10.95 4.18 5.90
CA LEU A 103 10.91 3.59 4.56
C LEU A 103 12.26 3.69 3.84
N ASN A 104 12.94 4.84 3.90
CA ASN A 104 14.28 5.03 3.35
C ASN A 104 15.28 4.04 3.96
N ARG A 105 15.25 3.82 5.29
CA ARG A 105 16.09 2.80 5.95
C ARG A 105 15.81 1.40 5.44
N MET A 106 14.55 1.07 5.15
CA MET A 106 14.19 -0.22 4.57
C MET A 106 14.70 -0.36 3.13
N HIS A 107 14.47 0.64 2.29
CA HIS A 107 14.97 0.66 0.91
C HIS A 107 16.50 0.51 0.87
N LEU A 108 17.24 1.33 1.61
CA LEU A 108 18.70 1.26 1.69
C LEU A 108 19.19 -0.04 2.33
N GLY A 109 18.43 -0.63 3.26
CA GLY A 109 18.71 -1.94 3.82
C GLY A 109 18.63 -3.05 2.78
N ILE A 110 17.67 -2.97 1.85
CA ILE A 110 17.55 -3.89 0.71
C ILE A 110 18.63 -3.60 -0.33
N ALA A 111 18.93 -2.33 -0.61
CA ALA A 111 19.97 -1.92 -1.55
C ALA A 111 21.34 -2.53 -1.23
N ARG A 112 21.68 -2.72 0.06
CA ARG A 112 22.92 -3.43 0.46
C ARG A 112 22.98 -4.89 0.01
N GLN A 113 21.83 -5.53 -0.20
CA GLN A 113 21.71 -6.91 -0.65
C GLN A 113 21.49 -7.01 -2.16
N LEU A 114 20.93 -5.95 -2.76
CA LEU A 114 20.71 -5.79 -4.20
C LEU A 114 21.27 -4.43 -4.66
N PRO A 115 22.60 -4.29 -4.76
CA PRO A 115 23.22 -3.01 -5.12
C PRO A 115 22.73 -2.52 -6.49
N GLY A 116 22.40 -1.24 -6.60
CA GLY A 116 21.90 -0.65 -7.84
C GLY A 116 20.37 -0.54 -7.93
N ASN A 117 19.62 -1.36 -7.18
CA ASN A 117 18.15 -1.38 -7.28
C ASN A 117 17.48 -0.12 -6.72
N PHE A 118 18.22 0.74 -6.01
CA PHE A 118 17.73 2.05 -5.53
C PHE A 118 18.66 3.20 -5.98
N SER A 119 19.47 2.98 -7.02
CA SER A 119 20.45 3.95 -7.52
C SER A 119 19.91 4.94 -8.53
N TYR A 120 18.68 4.76 -9.00
CA TYR A 120 18.11 5.53 -10.10
C TYR A 120 17.03 6.49 -9.58
N ASN A 121 17.23 7.78 -9.84
CA ASN A 121 16.35 8.84 -9.36
C ASN A 121 14.95 8.72 -9.99
N GLU A 122 14.90 8.38 -11.27
CA GLU A 122 13.67 8.24 -12.04
C GLU A 122 12.71 7.18 -11.47
N ASP A 123 13.21 6.11 -10.83
CA ASP A 123 12.36 5.08 -10.22
C ASP A 123 11.54 5.65 -9.06
N PHE A 124 12.12 6.57 -8.29
CA PHE A 124 11.46 7.26 -7.18
C PHE A 124 10.48 8.31 -7.70
N VAL A 125 10.90 9.14 -8.67
CA VAL A 125 10.03 10.14 -9.31
C VAL A 125 8.83 9.45 -9.96
N PHE A 126 9.04 8.35 -10.68
CA PHE A 126 7.99 7.55 -11.29
C PHE A 126 7.00 7.03 -10.26
N THR A 127 7.48 6.41 -9.18
CA THR A 127 6.63 5.85 -8.13
C THR A 127 5.70 6.92 -7.54
N LEU A 128 6.23 8.12 -7.25
CA LEU A 128 5.46 9.22 -6.69
C LEU A 128 4.50 9.85 -7.70
N CYS A 129 4.95 10.07 -8.94
CA CYS A 129 4.11 10.56 -10.02
C CYS A 129 2.94 9.60 -10.27
N GLN A 130 3.23 8.31 -10.42
CA GLN A 130 2.25 7.27 -10.67
C GLN A 130 1.18 7.21 -9.57
N LEU A 131 1.58 7.29 -8.30
CA LEU A 131 0.64 7.36 -7.18
C LEU A 131 -0.25 8.61 -7.25
N GLY A 132 0.31 9.77 -7.60
CA GLY A 132 -0.43 11.03 -7.69
C GLY A 132 -1.43 11.06 -8.85
N VAL A 133 -1.05 10.51 -10.00
CA VAL A 133 -1.89 10.55 -11.21
C VAL A 133 -2.85 9.37 -11.32
N PHE A 134 -2.68 8.29 -10.52
CA PHE A 134 -3.45 7.05 -10.65
C PHE A 134 -4.96 7.29 -10.67
N ASN A 135 -5.48 8.08 -9.72
CA ASN A 135 -6.92 8.34 -9.66
C ASN A 135 -7.43 9.13 -10.88
N HIS A 136 -6.63 10.05 -11.42
CA HIS A 136 -6.96 10.73 -12.67
C HIS A 136 -7.03 9.74 -13.84
N ARG A 137 -5.99 8.93 -14.02
CA ARG A 137 -5.91 7.90 -15.07
C ARG A 137 -7.04 6.89 -14.96
N LEU A 138 -7.38 6.44 -13.75
CA LEU A 138 -8.49 5.53 -13.49
C LEU A 138 -9.84 6.15 -13.88
N GLN A 139 -10.09 7.41 -13.51
CA GLN A 139 -11.32 8.10 -13.92
C GLN A 139 -11.43 8.21 -15.44
N LYS A 140 -10.34 8.57 -16.13
CA LYS A 140 -10.30 8.60 -17.60
C LYS A 140 -10.57 7.23 -18.21
N LEU A 141 -9.95 6.17 -17.70
CA LEU A 141 -10.18 4.78 -18.10
C LEU A 141 -11.66 4.37 -17.98
N LEU A 142 -12.36 4.87 -16.97
CA LEU A 142 -13.79 4.62 -16.73
C LEU A 142 -14.71 5.54 -17.56
N GLY A 143 -14.15 6.39 -18.43
CA GLY A 143 -14.89 7.39 -19.21
C GLY A 143 -15.57 8.43 -18.32
N LEU A 144 -14.88 8.84 -17.25
CA LEU A 144 -15.21 9.99 -16.41
C LEU A 144 -14.30 11.17 -16.77
N PRO A 145 -14.64 12.42 -16.37
CA PRO A 145 -13.87 13.60 -16.76
C PRO A 145 -12.40 13.60 -16.33
N GLY A 146 -12.06 12.84 -15.28
CA GLY A 146 -10.77 12.92 -14.59
C GLY A 146 -10.87 13.74 -13.31
N MET A 147 -9.74 13.86 -12.62
CA MET A 147 -9.63 14.67 -11.41
C MET A 147 -9.84 16.17 -11.73
N PRO A 148 -10.59 16.93 -10.91
CA PRO A 148 -10.74 18.38 -11.08
C PRO A 148 -9.43 19.13 -10.77
N ASP A 149 -9.26 20.33 -11.34
CA ASP A 149 -7.96 21.03 -11.33
C ASP A 149 -7.46 21.39 -9.92
N HIS A 150 -8.33 21.83 -9.01
CA HIS A 150 -7.92 22.08 -7.61
C HIS A 150 -7.31 20.84 -6.93
N LEU A 151 -7.82 19.63 -7.23
CA LEU A 151 -7.24 18.40 -6.71
C LEU A 151 -5.95 18.02 -7.43
N LYS A 152 -5.83 18.31 -8.73
CA LYS A 152 -4.58 18.09 -9.47
C LYS A 152 -3.43 18.93 -8.89
N ILE A 153 -3.67 20.23 -8.68
CA ILE A 153 -2.72 21.16 -8.06
C ILE A 153 -2.34 20.66 -6.67
N ALA A 154 -3.34 20.34 -5.84
CA ALA A 154 -3.09 19.86 -4.48
C ALA A 154 -2.27 18.54 -4.47
N PHE A 155 -2.58 17.60 -5.36
CA PHE A 155 -1.82 16.35 -5.46
C PHE A 155 -0.39 16.55 -5.96
N HIS A 156 -0.20 17.48 -6.91
CA HIS A 156 1.13 17.83 -7.40
C HIS A 156 2.00 18.37 -6.26
N HIS A 157 1.55 19.41 -5.55
CA HIS A 157 2.30 19.97 -4.41
C HIS A 157 2.56 18.93 -3.33
N TRP A 158 1.56 18.11 -3.02
CA TRP A 158 1.70 17.04 -2.05
C TRP A 158 2.78 16.03 -2.46
N MET A 159 2.79 15.59 -3.73
CA MET A 159 3.79 14.64 -4.22
C MET A 159 5.19 15.26 -4.37
N ARG A 160 5.28 16.54 -4.78
CA ARG A 160 6.53 17.30 -4.82
C ARG A 160 7.17 17.34 -3.44
N ASP A 161 6.41 17.71 -2.42
CA ASP A 161 6.92 17.84 -1.06
C ASP A 161 7.21 16.49 -0.42
N MET A 162 6.40 15.46 -0.73
CA MET A 162 6.74 14.09 -0.38
C MET A 162 8.06 13.65 -1.01
N SER A 163 8.32 13.98 -2.28
CA SER A 163 9.55 13.57 -2.99
C SER A 163 10.81 14.06 -2.29
N ALA A 164 10.78 15.25 -1.70
CA ALA A 164 11.90 15.84 -0.97
C ALA A 164 12.29 15.05 0.29
N LEU A 165 11.42 14.13 0.75
CA LEU A 165 11.68 13.27 1.91
C LEU A 165 12.36 11.94 1.53
N PHE A 166 12.38 11.57 0.25
CA PHE A 166 12.92 10.27 -0.19
C PHE A 166 14.41 10.34 -0.52
N VAL A 167 15.12 9.25 -0.22
CA VAL A 167 16.56 9.10 -0.45
C VAL A 167 16.83 7.71 -1.01
N GLY A 168 17.57 7.65 -2.12
CA GLY A 168 18.11 6.42 -2.71
C GLY A 168 19.61 6.29 -2.53
N GLU A 169 20.23 5.33 -3.21
CA GLU A 169 21.70 5.19 -3.23
C GLU A 169 22.38 6.39 -3.92
N HIS A 170 21.65 7.09 -4.79
CA HIS A 170 22.08 8.34 -5.46
C HIS A 170 21.96 9.58 -4.56
N GLY A 171 21.47 9.44 -3.33
CA GLY A 171 21.18 10.57 -2.44
C GLY A 171 19.71 11.01 -2.50
N PRO A 172 19.41 12.27 -2.15
CA PRO A 172 18.05 12.81 -2.17
C PRO A 172 17.44 12.75 -3.57
N VAL A 173 16.13 12.48 -3.63
CA VAL A 173 15.37 12.54 -4.89
C VAL A 173 15.32 13.98 -5.39
N THR A 174 15.54 14.18 -6.68
CA THR A 174 15.57 15.49 -7.34
C THR A 174 14.78 15.49 -8.65
N GLY A 175 14.52 16.67 -9.22
CA GLY A 175 13.91 16.80 -10.54
C GLY A 175 12.44 16.35 -10.61
N PHE A 176 11.66 16.61 -9.56
CA PHE A 176 10.23 16.32 -9.58
C PHE A 176 9.51 17.19 -10.63
N PRO A 177 8.51 16.66 -11.39
CA PRO A 177 7.84 17.41 -12.45
C PRO A 177 7.21 18.74 -11.98
N GLU A 178 7.16 19.72 -12.88
CA GLU A 178 6.78 21.11 -12.56
C GLU A 178 5.30 21.31 -12.22
N ASP A 179 4.43 20.46 -12.77
CA ASP A 179 2.99 20.43 -12.51
C ASP A 179 2.38 19.03 -12.69
N PHE A 180 1.06 18.91 -12.53
CA PHE A 180 0.35 17.63 -12.64
C PHE A 180 0.36 17.04 -14.07
N ASP A 181 0.35 17.88 -15.10
CA ASP A 181 0.35 17.41 -16.49
C ASP A 181 1.77 16.93 -16.87
N ALA A 182 2.81 17.57 -16.34
CA ALA A 182 4.19 17.07 -16.42
C ALA A 182 4.36 15.74 -15.67
N MET A 183 3.68 15.52 -14.53
CA MET A 183 3.65 14.19 -13.87
C MET A 183 3.01 13.13 -14.77
N LEU A 184 1.92 13.47 -15.47
CA LEU A 184 1.27 12.56 -16.43
C LEU A 184 2.21 12.20 -17.58
N ALA A 185 2.82 13.21 -18.20
CA ALA A 185 3.77 13.02 -19.31
C ALA A 185 4.97 12.17 -18.87
N PHE A 186 5.51 12.43 -17.67
CA PHE A 186 6.61 11.63 -17.11
C PHE A 186 6.23 10.16 -16.94
N VAL A 187 5.04 9.88 -16.40
CA VAL A 187 4.53 8.52 -16.22
C VAL A 187 4.33 7.81 -17.56
N GLU A 188 3.79 8.52 -18.57
CA GLU A 188 3.59 7.97 -19.91
C GLU A 188 4.93 7.67 -20.61
N ASP A 189 5.89 8.59 -20.52
CA ASP A 189 7.24 8.40 -21.08
C ASP A 189 7.95 7.23 -20.41
N TYR A 190 7.96 7.19 -19.08
CA TYR A 190 8.57 6.10 -18.31
C TYR A 190 7.94 4.75 -18.67
N GLU A 191 6.60 4.62 -18.67
CA GLU A 191 5.91 3.37 -19.02
C GLU A 191 6.06 2.95 -20.49
N SER A 192 6.40 3.88 -21.39
CA SER A 192 6.58 3.60 -22.83
C SER A 192 7.95 3.03 -23.18
N GLN A 193 8.90 3.07 -22.24
CA GLN A 193 10.24 2.56 -22.45
C GLN A 193 10.22 1.05 -22.75
N PRO A 194 11.18 0.53 -23.55
CA PRO A 194 11.21 -0.87 -23.97
C PRO A 194 11.75 -1.76 -22.85
N TYR A 195 11.04 -1.87 -21.73
CA TYR A 195 11.41 -2.74 -20.64
C TYR A 195 11.37 -4.22 -21.05
N GLU A 196 12.31 -4.99 -20.52
CA GLU A 196 12.34 -6.43 -20.70
C GLU A 196 11.44 -7.14 -19.70
N HIS A 197 10.83 -8.24 -20.15
CA HIS A 197 10.11 -9.14 -19.26
C HIS A 197 11.02 -9.67 -18.14
N SER A 198 10.47 -9.80 -16.94
CA SER A 198 11.10 -10.54 -15.84
C SER A 198 10.14 -11.55 -15.22
N GLU A 199 10.65 -12.74 -14.91
CA GLU A 199 9.89 -13.77 -14.17
C GLU A 199 9.44 -13.26 -12.79
N ASN A 200 10.30 -12.46 -12.13
CA ASN A 200 9.95 -11.79 -10.89
C ASN A 200 8.76 -10.84 -11.08
N GLY A 201 8.64 -10.16 -12.23
CA GLY A 201 7.52 -9.29 -12.57
C GLY A 201 6.19 -10.04 -12.59
N LEU A 202 6.17 -11.21 -13.21
CA LEU A 202 5.01 -12.10 -13.21
C LEU A 202 4.67 -12.59 -11.79
N ILE A 203 5.65 -13.16 -11.08
CA ILE A 203 5.46 -13.73 -9.73
C ILE A 203 4.93 -12.66 -8.77
N VAL A 204 5.52 -11.47 -8.79
CA VAL A 204 5.11 -10.36 -7.93
C VAL A 204 3.72 -9.87 -8.30
N SER A 205 3.43 -9.69 -9.58
CA SER A 205 2.11 -9.26 -10.06
C SER A 205 1.00 -10.23 -9.66
N GLU A 206 1.22 -11.53 -9.87
CA GLU A 206 0.30 -12.59 -9.42
C GLU A 206 0.14 -12.60 -7.91
N GLY A 207 1.24 -12.41 -7.19
CA GLY A 207 1.28 -12.23 -5.74
C GLY A 207 0.33 -11.14 -5.24
N ILE A 208 0.44 -9.96 -5.86
CA ILE A 208 -0.36 -8.77 -5.58
C ILE A 208 -1.84 -9.01 -5.90
N ILE A 209 -2.15 -9.49 -7.10
CA ILE A 209 -3.54 -9.74 -7.55
C ILE A 209 -4.22 -10.74 -6.63
N GLN A 210 -3.55 -11.84 -6.30
CA GLN A 210 -4.11 -12.87 -5.44
C GLN A 210 -4.30 -12.36 -4.00
N GLY A 211 -3.36 -11.57 -3.47
CA GLY A 211 -3.55 -10.93 -2.17
C GLY A 211 -4.77 -9.99 -2.15
N PHE A 212 -4.96 -9.23 -3.22
CA PHE A 212 -6.13 -8.35 -3.36
C PHE A 212 -7.45 -9.14 -3.33
N VAL A 213 -7.57 -10.25 -4.07
CA VAL A 213 -8.82 -11.03 -4.09
C VAL A 213 -9.07 -11.76 -2.78
N GLU A 214 -8.04 -12.23 -2.09
CA GLU A 214 -8.16 -12.89 -0.78
C GLU A 214 -8.71 -11.95 0.29
N ARG A 215 -8.27 -10.68 0.30
CA ARG A 215 -8.73 -9.69 1.28
C ARG A 215 -10.12 -9.14 1.01
N ASN A 216 -10.48 -8.96 -0.26
CA ASN A 216 -11.68 -8.19 -0.62
C ASN A 216 -12.86 -9.05 -1.10
N PHE A 217 -12.64 -10.32 -1.42
CA PHE A 217 -13.66 -11.16 -2.05
C PHE A 217 -13.75 -12.57 -1.45
N PRO A 218 -14.96 -13.13 -1.29
CA PRO A 218 -15.11 -14.55 -1.05
C PRO A 218 -14.58 -15.35 -2.26
N LYS A 219 -14.11 -16.58 -2.04
CA LYS A 219 -13.46 -17.43 -3.06
C LYS A 219 -14.20 -17.49 -4.40
N ARG A 220 -15.53 -17.56 -4.38
CA ARG A 220 -16.37 -17.63 -5.60
C ARG A 220 -16.30 -16.37 -6.47
N LEU A 221 -15.92 -15.23 -5.91
CA LEU A 221 -15.79 -13.94 -6.59
C LEU A 221 -14.34 -13.57 -6.93
N TRP A 222 -13.36 -14.43 -6.66
CA TRP A 222 -11.97 -14.18 -7.01
C TRP A 222 -11.74 -13.91 -8.50
N PRO A 223 -12.39 -14.61 -9.46
CA PRO A 223 -12.27 -14.26 -10.87
C PRO A 223 -12.72 -12.83 -11.18
N PHE A 224 -13.76 -12.36 -10.51
CA PHE A 224 -14.23 -10.98 -10.64
C PHE A 224 -13.23 -9.99 -10.04
N GLY A 225 -12.76 -10.23 -8.81
CA GLY A 225 -11.75 -9.38 -8.18
C GLY A 225 -10.45 -9.29 -8.98
N ARG A 226 -10.00 -10.41 -9.55
CA ARG A 226 -8.85 -10.47 -10.47
C ARG A 226 -9.11 -9.62 -11.72
N ALA A 227 -10.28 -9.77 -12.34
CA ALA A 227 -10.65 -8.96 -13.49
C ALA A 227 -10.69 -7.46 -13.16
N MET A 228 -11.07 -7.07 -11.93
CA MET A 228 -11.01 -5.66 -11.52
C MET A 228 -9.58 -5.12 -11.56
N VAL A 229 -8.60 -5.80 -10.95
CA VAL A 229 -7.20 -5.35 -10.94
C VAL A 229 -6.63 -5.31 -12.35
N LEU A 230 -6.80 -6.40 -13.11
CA LEU A 230 -6.31 -6.47 -14.50
C LEU A 230 -6.94 -5.41 -15.41
N THR A 231 -8.18 -5.02 -15.14
CA THR A 231 -8.85 -3.95 -15.89
C THR A 231 -8.22 -2.58 -15.63
N THR A 232 -7.69 -2.35 -14.43
CA THR A 232 -7.04 -1.08 -14.07
C THR A 232 -5.58 -0.97 -14.52
N VAL A 233 -4.95 -2.10 -14.87
CA VAL A 233 -3.58 -2.14 -15.41
C VAL A 233 -3.64 -2.09 -16.95
N PRO A 234 -2.96 -1.16 -17.64
CA PRO A 234 -2.94 -1.07 -19.10
C PRO A 234 -2.41 -2.34 -19.79
N GLU A 235 -2.85 -2.58 -21.03
CA GLU A 235 -2.44 -3.76 -21.81
C GLU A 235 -0.93 -3.89 -22.02
N PRO A 236 -0.16 -2.83 -22.36
CA PRO A 236 1.30 -2.96 -22.49
C PRO A 236 1.96 -3.51 -21.23
N ILE A 237 1.54 -3.03 -20.04
CA ILE A 237 2.06 -3.48 -18.75
C ILE A 237 1.62 -4.91 -18.43
N ARG A 238 0.37 -5.29 -18.76
CA ARG A 238 -0.06 -6.70 -18.61
C ARG A 238 0.78 -7.64 -19.46
N ARG A 239 1.01 -7.28 -20.73
CA ARG A 239 1.85 -8.07 -21.65
C ARG A 239 3.29 -8.16 -21.16
N LEU A 240 3.87 -7.05 -20.69
CA LEU A 240 5.21 -7.03 -20.10
C LEU A 240 5.34 -8.03 -18.94
N HIS A 241 4.34 -8.11 -18.07
CA HIS A 241 4.33 -9.02 -16.93
C HIS A 241 3.81 -10.42 -17.25
N HIS A 242 3.52 -10.74 -18.52
CA HIS A 242 2.84 -11.98 -18.93
C HIS A 242 1.54 -12.25 -18.17
N LEU A 243 0.84 -11.19 -17.75
CA LEU A 243 -0.48 -11.29 -17.14
C LEU A 243 -1.53 -11.58 -18.21
N PRO A 244 -2.49 -12.49 -17.95
CA PRO A 244 -3.56 -12.77 -18.89
C PRO A 244 -4.47 -11.56 -19.05
N ASP A 245 -5.11 -11.45 -20.21
CA ASP A 245 -6.16 -10.47 -20.40
C ASP A 245 -7.38 -10.78 -19.53
N PRO A 246 -8.04 -9.74 -18.97
CA PRO A 246 -9.24 -9.95 -18.19
C PRO A 246 -10.38 -10.44 -19.09
N ASN A 247 -11.19 -11.37 -18.58
CA ASN A 247 -12.41 -11.79 -19.27
C ASN A 247 -13.27 -10.55 -19.61
N ARG A 248 -13.66 -10.40 -20.89
CA ARG A 248 -14.32 -9.19 -21.41
C ARG A 248 -15.59 -8.82 -20.64
N SER A 249 -16.40 -9.81 -20.27
CA SER A 249 -17.64 -9.58 -19.51
C SER A 249 -17.36 -9.16 -18.07
N LEU A 250 -16.39 -9.81 -17.40
CA LEU A 250 -15.98 -9.42 -16.05
C LEU A 250 -15.32 -8.04 -16.03
N ALA A 251 -14.51 -7.72 -17.04
CA ALA A 251 -13.89 -6.40 -17.20
C ALA A 251 -14.94 -5.31 -17.40
N ALA A 252 -15.95 -5.55 -18.26
CA ALA A 252 -17.07 -4.63 -18.45
C ALA A 252 -17.85 -4.41 -17.14
N SER A 253 -18.14 -5.48 -16.39
CA SER A 253 -18.78 -5.40 -15.08
C SER A 253 -17.93 -4.65 -14.05
N ALA A 254 -16.61 -4.89 -14.02
CA ALA A 254 -15.68 -4.18 -13.14
C ALA A 254 -15.66 -2.67 -13.45
N ARG A 255 -15.57 -2.29 -14.73
CA ARG A 255 -15.65 -0.87 -15.15
C ARG A 255 -16.97 -0.25 -14.74
N LEU A 256 -18.09 -0.95 -14.97
CA LEU A 256 -19.41 -0.47 -14.59
C LEU A 256 -19.52 -0.29 -13.07
N LEU A 257 -19.05 -1.25 -12.28
CA LEU A 257 -19.08 -1.18 -10.81
C LEU A 257 -18.25 0.01 -10.31
N LEU A 258 -16.98 0.13 -10.74
CA LEU A 258 -16.10 1.22 -10.33
C LEU A 258 -16.66 2.58 -10.74
N LYS A 259 -17.15 2.71 -11.98
CA LYS A 259 -17.79 3.93 -12.49
C LYS A 259 -19.04 4.29 -11.68
N THR A 260 -19.87 3.30 -11.36
CA THR A 260 -21.09 3.48 -10.57
C THR A 260 -20.75 3.90 -9.15
N GLN A 261 -19.77 3.26 -8.52
CA GLN A 261 -19.29 3.61 -7.19
C GLN A 261 -18.79 5.06 -7.14
N MET A 262 -17.93 5.48 -8.08
CA MET A 262 -17.45 6.86 -8.17
C MET A 262 -18.57 7.88 -8.40
N ARG A 263 -19.60 7.52 -9.18
CA ARG A 263 -20.80 8.37 -9.37
C ARG A 263 -21.65 8.45 -8.12
N LEU A 264 -21.93 7.32 -7.47
CA LEU A 264 -22.71 7.26 -6.24
C LEU A 264 -22.02 8.02 -5.11
N GLN A 265 -20.69 7.97 -5.02
CA GLN A 265 -19.93 8.78 -4.06
C GLN A 265 -20.21 10.27 -4.21
N LYS A 266 -20.56 10.80 -5.40
CA LYS A 266 -20.94 12.22 -5.58
C LYS A 266 -22.31 12.56 -5.00
N PHE A 267 -23.17 11.57 -4.75
CA PHE A 267 -24.54 11.77 -4.27
C PHE A 267 -24.79 11.19 -2.88
N LEU A 268 -23.97 10.26 -2.41
CA LEU A 268 -24.10 9.72 -1.06
C LEU A 268 -23.56 10.74 -0.03
N PRO A 269 -24.15 10.80 1.18
CA PRO A 269 -23.60 11.60 2.26
C PRO A 269 -22.15 11.21 2.55
N ASP A 270 -21.33 12.18 2.92
CA ASP A 270 -19.94 11.91 3.30
C ASP A 270 -19.90 11.02 4.56
N PRO A 271 -18.92 10.11 4.67
CA PRO A 271 -18.73 9.31 5.89
C PRO A 271 -18.66 10.19 7.13
N ARG A 272 -19.23 9.71 8.24
CA ARG A 272 -19.19 10.43 9.53
C ARG A 272 -17.79 10.45 10.14
N GLU A 273 -17.05 9.38 9.89
CA GLU A 273 -15.71 9.11 10.39
C GLU A 273 -14.74 9.03 9.22
N GLY A 274 -13.52 9.53 9.39
CA GLY A 274 -12.45 9.42 8.39
C GLY A 274 -11.91 8.00 8.29
N ALA A 275 -11.53 7.60 7.08
CA ALA A 275 -11.04 6.26 6.79
C ALA A 275 -9.71 5.96 7.50
N SER A 276 -8.81 6.93 7.65
CA SER A 276 -7.56 6.73 8.41
C SER A 276 -7.84 6.51 9.90
N GLU A 277 -8.74 7.30 10.50
CA GLU A 277 -9.15 7.17 11.91
C GLU A 277 -9.72 5.77 12.17
N LYS A 278 -10.66 5.34 11.31
CA LYS A 278 -11.23 4.00 11.37
C LYS A 278 -10.14 2.92 11.27
N TYR A 279 -9.23 3.05 10.30
CA TYR A 279 -8.15 2.09 10.07
C TYR A 279 -7.23 1.96 11.29
N PHE A 280 -6.75 3.09 11.84
CA PHE A 280 -5.85 3.05 13.00
C PHE A 280 -6.52 2.50 14.25
N ARG A 281 -7.82 2.78 14.46
CA ARG A 281 -8.59 2.19 15.56
C ARG A 281 -8.72 0.67 15.41
N GLU A 282 -9.14 0.19 14.24
CA GLU A 282 -9.32 -1.25 13.98
C GLU A 282 -7.98 -1.99 14.11
N ARG A 283 -6.89 -1.39 13.62
CA ARG A 283 -5.54 -1.93 13.75
C ARG A 283 -5.08 -2.00 15.20
N ALA A 284 -5.29 -0.94 15.99
CA ALA A 284 -4.94 -0.94 17.41
C ALA A 284 -5.68 -2.06 18.16
N ALA A 285 -6.99 -2.22 17.90
CA ALA A 285 -7.78 -3.30 18.48
C ALA A 285 -7.27 -4.69 18.08
N LEU A 286 -6.88 -4.88 16.81
CA LEU A 286 -6.30 -6.14 16.33
C LEU A 286 -4.95 -6.44 16.99
N MET A 287 -4.09 -5.43 17.18
CA MET A 287 -2.80 -5.59 17.83
C MET A 287 -2.94 -5.97 19.30
N GLU A 288 -3.88 -5.35 20.03
CA GLU A 288 -4.20 -5.74 21.41
C GLU A 288 -4.76 -7.17 21.48
N LYS A 289 -5.64 -7.54 20.54
CA LYS A 289 -6.13 -8.93 20.45
C LYS A 289 -4.99 -9.92 20.22
N ARG A 290 -4.11 -9.68 19.24
CA ARG A 290 -2.95 -10.53 18.93
C ARG A 290 -1.98 -10.62 20.12
N LYS A 291 -1.81 -9.52 20.87
CA LYS A 291 -1.00 -9.48 22.10
C LYS A 291 -1.62 -10.34 23.20
N ALA A 292 -2.93 -10.24 23.41
CA ALA A 292 -3.65 -11.06 24.38
C ALA A 292 -3.59 -12.55 24.04
N GLU A 293 -3.80 -12.91 22.76
CA GLU A 293 -3.68 -14.30 22.27
C GLU A 293 -2.27 -14.86 22.50
N ARG A 294 -1.22 -14.07 22.21
CA ARG A 294 0.17 -14.48 22.48
C ARG A 294 0.43 -14.67 23.97
N LEU A 295 -0.07 -13.78 24.83
CA LEU A 295 0.12 -13.91 26.27
C LEU A 295 -0.60 -15.14 26.82
N ALA A 296 -1.81 -15.41 26.33
CA ALA A 296 -2.56 -16.61 26.67
C ALA A 296 -1.82 -17.88 26.22
N ALA A 297 -1.31 -17.92 24.99
CA ALA A 297 -0.55 -19.07 24.48
C ALA A 297 0.74 -19.32 25.28
N HIS A 298 1.48 -18.27 25.67
CA HIS A 298 2.64 -18.43 26.56
C HIS A 298 2.25 -18.87 27.98
N GLY A 299 1.11 -18.39 28.49
CA GLY A 299 0.57 -18.82 29.79
C GLY A 299 0.15 -20.29 29.80
N VAL A 300 -0.46 -20.77 28.70
CA VAL A 300 -0.81 -22.19 28.51
C VAL A 300 0.46 -23.05 28.37
N ALA A 301 1.42 -22.65 27.55
CA ALA A 301 2.69 -23.37 27.40
C ALA A 301 3.50 -23.43 28.71
N ALA A 302 3.47 -22.37 29.52
CA ALA A 302 4.10 -22.37 30.84
C ALA A 302 3.39 -23.30 31.84
N ALA A 303 2.06 -23.44 31.74
CA ALA A 303 1.29 -24.37 32.55
C ALA A 303 1.53 -25.84 32.11
N GLU A 304 1.57 -26.12 30.81
CA GLU A 304 1.86 -27.46 30.26
C GLU A 304 3.28 -27.93 30.63
N LEU A 305 4.29 -27.06 30.58
CA LEU A 305 5.64 -27.37 31.05
C LEU A 305 5.72 -27.58 32.58
N SER A 306 4.84 -26.93 33.34
CA SER A 306 4.69 -27.14 34.78
C SER A 306 4.06 -28.51 35.09
N GLU A 307 3.07 -28.92 34.29
CA GLU A 307 2.41 -30.23 34.44
C GLU A 307 3.31 -31.39 33.98
N GLU A 308 4.04 -31.28 32.86
CA GLU A 308 5.01 -32.29 32.42
C GLU A 308 6.22 -32.41 33.38
N GLY A 309 6.58 -31.33 34.09
CA GLY A 309 7.59 -31.35 35.14
C GLY A 309 7.17 -32.08 36.43
N THR A 310 5.90 -32.50 36.54
CA THR A 310 5.37 -33.18 37.74
C THR A 310 5.13 -34.69 37.58
N SER A 311 5.35 -35.28 36.39
CA SER A 311 5.30 -36.74 36.19
C SER A 311 6.69 -37.33 35.88
N GLY A 312 7.57 -37.34 36.89
CA GLY A 312 8.93 -37.88 36.77
C GLY A 312 9.48 -38.39 38.10
N GLY A 313 8.65 -39.10 38.89
CA GLY A 313 9.12 -39.86 40.04
C GLY A 313 9.94 -41.08 39.60
N GLY A 314 11.25 -40.89 39.43
CA GLY A 314 12.22 -41.96 39.19
C GLY A 314 13.49 -41.67 39.97
N LEU A 315 13.85 -42.57 40.88
CA LEU A 315 14.88 -42.40 41.90
C LEU A 315 16.24 -41.95 41.34
N CYS A 316 16.83 -40.91 41.94
CA CYS A 316 18.27 -40.64 41.86
C CYS A 316 19.05 -41.78 42.54
N PRO A 317 20.00 -42.45 41.86
CA PRO A 317 20.92 -43.34 42.52
C PRO A 317 22.00 -42.53 43.26
N VAL A 318 22.16 -42.82 44.54
CA VAL A 318 23.24 -42.29 45.39
C VAL A 318 24.55 -42.99 45.01
N PRO A 319 25.66 -42.28 44.78
CA PRO A 319 26.94 -42.92 44.54
C PRO A 319 27.53 -43.41 45.86
N HIS A 320 27.68 -44.73 46.00
CA HIS A 320 28.52 -45.32 47.02
C HIS A 320 30.00 -45.14 46.65
N THR A 321 30.75 -44.51 47.54
CA THR A 321 32.21 -44.45 47.49
C THR A 321 32.78 -45.77 48.01
N ASP A 322 33.39 -46.57 47.14
CA ASP A 322 34.29 -47.65 47.57
C ASP A 322 35.74 -47.30 47.21
N ARG A 323 36.53 -47.17 48.27
CA ARG A 323 37.99 -47.19 48.27
C ARG A 323 38.44 -48.63 48.45
N THR A 324 39.13 -49.21 47.47
CA THR A 324 40.18 -50.24 47.61
C THR A 324 41.05 -50.16 46.33
N ALA A 325 42.30 -49.72 46.39
CA ALA A 325 43.51 -50.45 46.79
C ALA A 325 43.93 -51.58 45.82
N SER A 326 44.59 -51.23 44.71
CA SER A 326 45.97 -51.64 44.33
C SER A 326 46.31 -51.14 42.94
#